data_AF-A0A067D4W5-F1
#
_entry.id   AF-A0A067D4W5-F1
#
_cell.length_a   1.000
_cell.length_b   1.000
_cell.length_c   1.000
_cell.angle_alpha   90.00
_cell.angle_beta   90.00
_cell.angle_gamma   90.00
#
_symmetry.space_group_name_H-M   'P 1'
#
loop_
_entity.id
_entity.type
_entity.pdbx_description
1 polymer ?
#
loop_
_entity_poly.entity_id
_entity_poly.type
_entity_poly.pdbx_seq_one_letter_code
_entity_poly.pdbx_strand_id
1 'polypeptide(L)'
;MEIKLLFLSTLVLLVCCIARNNFDHFLLVQTWPHGYCERIPRNCSIRNYFVIHGLWPVTAKGKAFLSRKRKRVNVSDTIGRGNLFTDMRYYWPGLTKTDLNLWEDQWFAHGSDSPLVPLDYFQRTIQLRKLVDLVKALGDVGIVPRYKGFTHHKSTYRQGIMKITGHNNTILKCYSSKRGHLLSEVMLCADADARNFIDCNPEEFQQQNCGPDILFSKGKTM
;
A
#
# COMPACT_ATOMS: atom_id res chain seq x y z
N MET A 1 -3.19 66.57 -29.90
CA MET A 1 -3.92 65.89 -28.81
C MET A 1 -4.46 64.62 -29.41
N GLU A 2 -3.81 63.48 -29.19
CA GLU A 2 -4.42 62.15 -29.33
C GLU A 2 -3.81 61.21 -28.28
N ILE A 3 -4.68 60.47 -27.64
CA ILE A 3 -4.51 59.88 -26.32
C ILE A 3 -3.74 58.56 -26.44
N LYS A 4 -2.60 58.46 -25.75
CA LYS A 4 -1.93 57.18 -25.49
C LYS A 4 -2.80 56.35 -24.54
N LEU A 5 -3.54 55.37 -25.07
CA LEU A 5 -4.15 54.33 -24.24
C LEU A 5 -3.22 53.11 -24.19
N LEU A 6 -2.47 53.02 -23.10
CA LEU A 6 -1.84 51.80 -22.62
C LEU A 6 -2.94 50.75 -22.43
N PHE A 7 -3.02 49.74 -23.30
CA PHE A 7 -3.74 48.51 -22.96
C PHE A 7 -2.88 47.73 -21.98
N LEU A 8 -3.14 48.05 -20.71
CA LEU A 8 -2.65 47.39 -19.53
C LEU A 8 -2.86 45.88 -19.68
N SER A 9 -1.77 45.16 -19.42
CA SER A 9 -1.71 43.74 -19.19
C SER A 9 -2.86 43.24 -18.31
N THR A 10 -3.92 42.71 -18.92
CA THR A 10 -4.78 41.73 -18.26
C THR A 10 -4.29 40.36 -18.70
N LEU A 11 -3.06 40.04 -18.24
CA LEU A 11 -2.71 38.68 -17.90
C LEU A 11 -3.76 38.27 -16.87
N VAL A 12 -4.88 37.71 -17.35
CA VAL A 12 -5.80 36.93 -16.54
C VAL A 12 -4.98 35.71 -16.15
N LEU A 13 -4.11 35.93 -15.15
CA LEU A 13 -3.70 34.96 -14.16
C LEU A 13 -5.01 34.46 -13.56
N LEU A 14 -5.64 33.55 -14.30
CA LEU A 14 -6.44 32.49 -13.72
C LEU A 14 -5.43 31.66 -12.92
N VAL A 15 -4.95 32.25 -11.81
CA VAL A 15 -4.68 31.51 -10.60
C VAL A 15 -6.07 31.01 -10.19
N CYS A 16 -6.54 30.01 -10.93
CA CYS A 16 -7.36 29.00 -10.35
C CYS A 16 -6.51 28.57 -9.16
N CYS A 17 -6.90 29.04 -7.98
CA CYS A 17 -6.57 28.38 -6.74
C CYS A 17 -7.14 26.96 -6.90
N ILE A 18 -6.44 26.13 -7.66
CA ILE A 18 -6.58 24.69 -7.63
C ILE A 18 -6.27 24.42 -6.18
N ALA A 19 -7.32 24.12 -5.42
CA ALA A 19 -7.19 23.63 -4.06
C ALA A 19 -6.03 22.64 -4.10
N ARG A 20 -4.91 22.98 -3.44
CA ARG A 20 -3.69 22.16 -3.47
C ARG A 20 -4.13 20.76 -3.06
N ASN A 21 -4.26 19.88 -4.04
CA ASN A 21 -4.54 18.49 -3.82
C ASN A 21 -3.23 18.01 -3.19
N ASN A 22 -3.19 17.91 -1.86
CA ASN A 22 -1.96 17.54 -1.14
C ASN A 22 -1.58 16.05 -1.36
N PHE A 23 -2.18 15.39 -2.34
CA PHE A 23 -1.75 14.10 -2.86
C PHE A 23 -0.39 14.26 -3.55
N ASP A 24 0.51 13.30 -3.33
CA ASP A 24 1.83 13.26 -3.93
C ASP A 24 2.06 11.92 -4.63
N HIS A 25 1.92 10.82 -3.90
CA HIS A 25 2.15 9.47 -4.42
C HIS A 25 1.37 8.43 -3.60
N PHE A 26 1.63 7.13 -3.82
CA PHE A 26 0.91 6.04 -3.14
C PHE A 26 1.81 5.14 -2.30
N LEU A 27 1.23 4.53 -1.27
CA LEU A 27 1.78 3.36 -0.59
C LEU A 27 0.99 2.11 -0.98
N LEU A 28 1.62 1.14 -1.61
CA LEU A 28 1.10 -0.22 -1.71
C LEU A 28 1.38 -0.95 -0.40
N VAL A 29 0.34 -1.21 0.38
CA VAL A 29 0.41 -1.90 1.68
C VAL A 29 0.04 -3.36 1.50
N GLN A 30 0.98 -4.24 1.84
CA GLN A 30 0.80 -5.69 1.77
C GLN A 30 0.91 -6.30 3.17
N THR A 31 -0.03 -7.16 3.54
CA THR A 31 -0.10 -7.84 4.83
C THR A 31 0.47 -9.24 4.73
N TRP A 32 1.33 -9.62 5.68
CA TRP A 32 1.69 -11.00 5.94
C TRP A 32 0.64 -11.63 6.87
N PRO A 33 -0.19 -12.58 6.40
CA PRO A 33 -1.34 -13.06 7.17
C PRO A 33 -0.95 -13.67 8.51
N HIS A 34 0.15 -14.43 8.58
CA HIS A 34 0.56 -15.08 9.83
C HIS A 34 0.96 -14.08 10.92
N GLY A 35 1.64 -12.99 10.56
CA GLY A 35 1.97 -11.94 11.54
C GLY A 35 0.77 -11.09 11.93
N TYR A 36 -0.12 -10.80 10.98
CA TYR A 36 -1.33 -10.03 11.24
C TYR A 36 -2.35 -10.80 12.10
N CYS A 37 -2.55 -12.09 11.81
CA CYS A 37 -3.53 -12.92 12.49
C CYS A 37 -3.10 -13.35 13.90
N GLU A 38 -1.82 -13.20 14.27
CA GLU A 38 -1.33 -13.51 15.63
C GLU A 38 -2.12 -12.77 16.72
N ARG A 39 -2.50 -11.51 16.46
CA ARG A 39 -3.27 -10.67 17.39
C ARG A 39 -4.79 -10.89 17.29
N ILE A 40 -5.25 -11.82 16.46
CA ILE A 40 -6.67 -11.99 16.14
C ILE A 40 -7.15 -13.34 16.68
N PRO A 41 -8.04 -13.34 17.70
CA PRO A 41 -8.32 -14.55 18.46
C PRO A 41 -9.14 -15.60 17.69
N ARG A 42 -9.96 -15.20 16.71
CA ARG A 42 -10.83 -16.08 15.92
C ARG A 42 -11.05 -15.53 14.51
N ASN A 43 -11.39 -16.42 13.57
CA ASN A 43 -11.83 -16.09 12.21
C ASN A 43 -10.85 -15.23 11.41
N CYS A 44 -9.55 -15.54 11.49
CA CYS A 44 -8.53 -14.93 10.65
C CYS A 44 -8.06 -15.94 9.60
N SER A 45 -8.30 -15.64 8.33
CA SER A 45 -7.91 -16.51 7.22
C SER A 45 -6.40 -16.48 7.01
N ILE A 46 -5.74 -17.61 7.16
CA ILE A 46 -4.28 -17.71 7.00
C ILE A 46 -3.93 -18.08 5.56
N ARG A 47 -3.00 -17.33 4.96
CA ARG A 47 -2.42 -17.62 3.64
C ARG A 47 -0.91 -17.57 3.71
N ASN A 48 -0.24 -18.37 2.88
CA ASN A 48 1.22 -18.49 2.83
C ASN A 48 1.87 -17.50 1.85
N TYR A 49 1.18 -16.41 1.54
CA TYR A 49 1.63 -15.33 0.68
C TYR A 49 1.12 -13.99 1.18
N PHE A 50 1.81 -12.90 0.81
CA PHE A 50 1.38 -11.55 1.13
C PHE A 50 0.11 -11.19 0.36
N VAL A 51 -0.87 -10.64 1.06
CA VAL A 51 -2.13 -10.14 0.48
C VAL A 51 -2.12 -8.62 0.50
N ILE A 52 -2.83 -7.99 -0.43
CA ILE A 52 -3.01 -6.55 -0.41
C ILE A 52 -3.86 -6.17 0.80
N HIS A 53 -3.41 -5.17 1.56
CA HIS A 53 -4.25 -4.42 2.48
C HIS A 53 -4.92 -3.28 1.72
N GLY A 54 -4.13 -2.44 1.05
CA GLY A 54 -4.64 -1.39 0.17
C GLY A 54 -3.56 -0.56 -0.53
N LEU A 55 -4.02 0.41 -1.31
CA LEU A 55 -3.21 1.40 -1.99
C LEU A 55 -3.57 2.79 -1.42
N TRP A 56 -2.66 3.40 -0.68
CA TRP A 56 -3.00 4.58 0.14
C TRP A 56 -2.38 5.84 -0.44
N PRO A 57 -3.18 6.85 -0.85
CA PRO A 57 -2.63 8.14 -1.25
C PRO A 57 -1.98 8.81 -0.04
N VAL A 58 -0.80 9.36 -0.25
CA VAL A 58 -0.06 10.09 0.77
C VAL A 58 0.34 11.47 0.28
N THR A 59 0.59 12.35 1.24
CA THR A 59 1.20 13.67 0.99
C THR A 59 2.71 13.54 0.81
N ALA A 60 3.37 14.59 0.28
CA ALA A 60 4.83 14.67 0.19
C ALA A 60 5.57 14.52 1.54
N LYS A 61 4.85 14.59 2.67
CA LYS A 61 5.39 14.35 4.03
C LYS A 61 5.05 12.94 4.55
N GLY A 62 4.63 12.02 3.69
CA GLY A 62 4.30 10.66 4.08
C GLY A 62 3.01 10.46 4.85
N LYS A 63 2.26 11.54 5.12
CA LYS A 63 1.01 11.45 5.88
C LYS A 63 -0.09 10.88 5.01
N ALA A 64 -0.90 10.00 5.59
CA ALA A 64 -2.13 9.51 4.97
C ALA A 64 -2.97 10.71 4.51
N PHE A 65 -3.31 10.73 3.23
CA PHE A 65 -4.17 11.76 2.69
C PHE A 65 -5.61 11.45 3.11
N LEU A 66 -6.22 12.35 3.89
CA LEU A 66 -7.58 12.21 4.40
C LEU A 66 -8.39 13.42 3.93
N SER A 67 -9.20 13.24 2.89
CA SER A 67 -10.13 14.27 2.45
C SER A 67 -11.48 14.11 3.17
N ARG A 68 -12.21 15.22 3.31
CA ARG A 68 -13.58 15.22 3.85
C ARG A 68 -14.64 14.83 2.81
N LYS A 69 -14.25 14.54 1.56
CA LYS A 69 -15.14 14.28 0.42
C LYS A 69 -15.12 12.82 -0.05
N ARG A 70 -15.07 11.88 0.90
CA ARG A 70 -15.06 10.45 0.59
C ARG A 70 -16.33 10.02 -0.13
N LYS A 71 -16.18 9.12 -1.10
CA LYS A 71 -17.29 8.60 -1.91
C LYS A 71 -17.32 7.09 -1.83
N ARG A 72 -18.51 6.51 -1.69
CA ARG A 72 -18.72 5.05 -1.83
C ARG A 72 -18.96 4.69 -3.29
N VAL A 73 -18.63 3.46 -3.64
CA VAL A 73 -18.97 2.83 -4.93
C VAL A 73 -19.40 1.40 -4.67
N ASN A 74 -20.25 0.84 -5.54
CA ASN A 74 -20.41 -0.60 -5.60
C ASN A 74 -19.20 -1.18 -6.32
N VAL A 75 -18.31 -1.84 -5.58
CA VAL A 75 -17.07 -2.38 -6.16
C VAL A 75 -17.36 -3.51 -7.13
N SER A 76 -18.34 -4.38 -6.85
CA SER A 76 -18.70 -5.48 -7.76
C SER A 76 -19.16 -4.97 -9.12
N ASP A 77 -19.94 -3.89 -9.15
CA ASP A 77 -20.39 -3.28 -10.40
C ASP A 77 -19.23 -2.59 -11.12
N THR A 78 -18.35 -1.94 -10.35
CA THR A 78 -17.17 -1.23 -10.87
C THR A 78 -16.20 -2.17 -11.59
N ILE A 79 -15.89 -3.33 -10.99
CA ILE A 79 -14.86 -4.25 -11.50
C ILE A 79 -15.42 -5.40 -12.35
N GLY A 80 -16.75 -5.61 -12.31
CA GLY A 80 -17.42 -6.72 -12.98
C GLY A 80 -17.00 -8.10 -12.46
N ARG A 81 -17.15 -9.14 -13.28
CA ARG A 81 -16.82 -10.54 -12.96
C ARG A 81 -15.69 -11.13 -13.81
N GLY A 82 -14.90 -10.28 -14.46
CA GLY A 82 -13.80 -10.69 -15.35
C GLY A 82 -12.48 -11.00 -14.62
N ASN A 83 -11.37 -10.90 -15.34
CA ASN A 83 -10.03 -11.20 -14.83
C ASN A 83 -9.65 -10.38 -13.60
N LEU A 84 -9.97 -9.08 -13.57
CA LEU A 84 -9.70 -8.22 -12.43
C LEU A 84 -10.38 -8.72 -11.15
N PHE A 85 -11.64 -9.16 -11.24
CA PHE A 85 -12.36 -9.73 -10.10
C PHE A 85 -11.65 -10.99 -9.58
N THR A 86 -11.23 -11.87 -10.48
CA THR A 86 -10.50 -13.10 -10.12
C THR A 86 -9.16 -12.79 -9.46
N ASP A 87 -8.40 -11.86 -10.03
CA ASP A 87 -7.13 -11.40 -9.46
C ASP A 87 -7.32 -10.78 -8.07
N MET A 88 -8.35 -9.94 -7.88
CA MET A 88 -8.64 -9.32 -6.59
C MET A 88 -9.00 -10.34 -5.53
N ARG A 89 -9.75 -11.39 -5.86
CA ARG A 89 -10.03 -12.50 -4.91
C ARG A 89 -8.78 -13.27 -4.50
N TYR A 90 -7.78 -13.36 -5.38
CA TYR A 90 -6.54 -14.05 -5.07
C TYR A 90 -5.56 -13.18 -4.28
N TYR A 91 -5.30 -11.96 -4.77
CA TYR A 91 -4.27 -11.05 -4.26
C TYR A 91 -4.75 -10.10 -3.17
N TRP A 92 -6.05 -9.76 -3.13
CA TRP A 92 -6.64 -8.84 -2.15
C TRP A 92 -7.77 -9.48 -1.30
N PRO A 93 -7.63 -10.73 -0.80
CA PRO A 93 -8.67 -11.33 0.00
C PRO A 93 -8.79 -10.67 1.37
N GLY A 94 -10.00 -10.69 1.92
CA GLY A 94 -10.23 -10.29 3.31
C GLY A 94 -9.71 -11.34 4.29
N LEU A 95 -8.93 -10.91 5.29
CA LEU A 95 -8.44 -11.81 6.35
C LEU A 95 -9.46 -12.00 7.48
N THR A 96 -10.24 -10.97 7.80
CA THR A 96 -11.21 -10.95 8.93
C THR A 96 -12.60 -10.46 8.53
N LYS A 97 -12.80 -10.17 7.24
CA LYS A 97 -14.05 -9.74 6.65
C LYS A 97 -14.14 -10.29 5.23
N THR A 98 -15.30 -10.16 4.60
CA THR A 98 -15.46 -10.55 3.20
C THR A 98 -14.59 -9.69 2.29
N ASP A 99 -14.22 -10.26 1.13
CA ASP A 99 -13.43 -9.58 0.11
C ASP A 99 -14.08 -8.25 -0.31
N LEU A 100 -15.37 -8.26 -0.64
CA LEU A 100 -16.12 -7.07 -1.05
C LEU A 100 -16.12 -5.96 0.01
N ASN A 101 -16.36 -6.30 1.29
CA ASN A 101 -16.35 -5.32 2.37
C ASN A 101 -14.95 -4.69 2.55
N LEU A 102 -13.89 -5.50 2.40
CA LEU A 102 -12.53 -4.96 2.43
C LEU A 102 -12.32 -3.97 1.27
N TRP A 103 -12.68 -4.33 0.05
CA TRP A 103 -12.44 -3.48 -1.12
C TRP A 103 -13.22 -2.17 -1.06
N GLU A 104 -14.48 -2.22 -0.62
CA GLU A 104 -15.33 -1.03 -0.44
C GLU A 104 -14.80 -0.11 0.66
N ASP A 105 -14.34 -0.67 1.78
CA ASP A 105 -13.73 0.10 2.87
C ASP A 105 -12.42 0.76 2.42
N GLN A 106 -11.58 0.06 1.66
CA GLN A 106 -10.30 0.59 1.18
C GLN A 106 -10.52 1.67 0.12
N TRP A 107 -11.50 1.51 -0.76
CA TRP A 107 -11.90 2.59 -1.66
C TRP A 107 -12.42 3.79 -0.86
N PHE A 108 -13.37 3.60 0.05
CA PHE A 108 -13.95 4.70 0.81
C PHE A 108 -12.91 5.45 1.64
N ALA A 109 -12.02 4.74 2.33
CA ALA A 109 -11.04 5.33 3.22
C ALA A 109 -9.84 5.95 2.50
N HIS A 110 -9.47 5.43 1.33
CA HIS A 110 -8.23 5.76 0.63
C HIS A 110 -8.45 6.09 -0.85
N GLY A 111 -8.97 5.14 -1.63
CA GLY A 111 -9.11 5.29 -3.09
C GLY A 111 -9.92 6.52 -3.51
N SER A 112 -10.98 6.85 -2.78
CA SER A 112 -11.87 7.98 -3.06
C SER A 112 -11.26 9.35 -2.80
N ASP A 113 -10.13 9.38 -2.08
CA ASP A 113 -9.33 10.58 -1.85
C ASP A 113 -8.13 10.65 -2.83
N SER A 114 -7.96 9.66 -3.72
CA SER A 114 -6.92 9.66 -4.75
C SER A 114 -7.41 10.34 -6.05
N PRO A 115 -6.50 10.75 -6.97
CA PRO A 115 -6.90 11.27 -8.28
C PRO A 115 -7.41 10.18 -9.23
N LEU A 116 -7.35 8.89 -8.86
CA LEU A 116 -7.74 7.79 -9.71
C LEU A 116 -9.26 7.59 -9.70
N VAL A 117 -9.81 7.27 -10.87
CA VAL A 117 -11.17 6.74 -10.96
C VAL A 117 -11.24 5.33 -10.34
N PRO A 118 -12.41 4.88 -9.85
CA PRO A 118 -12.52 3.60 -9.13
C PRO A 118 -11.91 2.39 -9.83
N LEU A 119 -12.20 2.22 -11.13
CA LEU A 119 -11.69 1.08 -11.90
C LEU A 119 -10.15 1.11 -11.99
N ASP A 120 -9.57 2.26 -12.31
CA ASP A 120 -8.11 2.46 -12.39
C ASP A 120 -7.43 2.17 -11.05
N TYR A 121 -8.02 2.61 -9.93
CA TYR A 121 -7.49 2.37 -8.59
C TYR A 121 -7.32 0.86 -8.33
N PHE A 122 -8.35 0.07 -8.59
CA PHE A 122 -8.28 -1.38 -8.39
C PHE A 122 -7.33 -2.08 -9.39
N GLN A 123 -7.35 -1.68 -10.65
CA GLN A 123 -6.46 -2.23 -11.69
C GLN A 123 -4.99 -1.97 -11.37
N ARG A 124 -4.63 -0.71 -11.08
CA ARG A 124 -3.25 -0.31 -10.76
C ARG A 124 -2.75 -0.98 -9.48
N THR A 125 -3.61 -1.12 -8.46
CA THR A 125 -3.25 -1.86 -7.24
C THR A 125 -2.88 -3.31 -7.52
N ILE A 126 -3.67 -4.01 -8.35
CA ILE A 126 -3.40 -5.40 -8.73
C ILE A 126 -2.15 -5.50 -9.61
N GLN A 127 -1.96 -4.59 -10.54
CA GLN A 127 -0.76 -4.54 -11.40
C GLN A 127 0.51 -4.38 -10.56
N LEU A 128 0.56 -3.40 -9.66
CA LEU A 128 1.70 -3.23 -8.74
C LEU A 128 1.95 -4.48 -7.90
N ARG A 129 0.89 -5.10 -7.35
CA ARG A 129 1.03 -6.34 -6.57
C ARG A 129 1.63 -7.48 -7.39
N LYS A 130 1.28 -7.60 -8.67
CA LYS A 130 1.82 -8.65 -9.56
C LYS A 130 3.30 -8.46 -9.89
N LEU A 131 3.81 -7.22 -9.86
CA LEU A 131 5.23 -6.94 -10.05
C LEU A 131 6.10 -7.39 -8.86
N VAL A 132 5.50 -7.62 -7.69
CA VAL A 132 6.24 -7.89 -6.44
C VAL A 132 5.70 -9.13 -5.74
N ASP A 133 6.39 -10.26 -5.90
CA ASP A 133 6.23 -11.42 -5.03
C ASP A 133 7.19 -11.34 -3.84
N LEU A 134 6.70 -10.79 -2.73
CA LEU A 134 7.48 -10.63 -1.51
C LEU A 134 7.94 -11.96 -0.89
N VAL A 135 7.18 -13.06 -1.03
CA VAL A 135 7.64 -14.35 -0.48
C VAL A 135 8.85 -14.84 -1.25
N LYS A 136 8.78 -14.78 -2.59
CA LYS A 136 9.89 -15.14 -3.45
C LYS A 136 11.11 -14.25 -3.18
N ALA A 137 10.92 -12.94 -3.17
CA ALA A 137 12.01 -11.97 -2.99
C ALA A 137 12.75 -12.14 -1.66
N LEU A 138 12.01 -12.40 -0.57
CA LEU A 138 12.60 -12.70 0.73
C LEU A 138 13.29 -14.08 0.72
N GLY A 139 12.72 -15.08 0.06
CA GLY A 139 13.33 -16.39 -0.12
C GLY A 139 14.68 -16.35 -0.85
N ASP A 140 14.81 -15.49 -1.87
CA ASP A 140 16.03 -15.30 -2.66
C ASP A 140 17.20 -14.70 -1.85
N VAL A 141 16.93 -14.19 -0.64
CA VAL A 141 17.95 -13.74 0.35
C VAL A 141 17.97 -14.62 1.61
N GLY A 142 17.39 -15.81 1.54
CA GLY A 142 17.40 -16.79 2.64
C GLY A 142 16.36 -16.55 3.73
N ILE A 143 15.48 -15.57 3.57
CA ILE A 143 14.38 -15.30 4.51
C ILE A 143 13.16 -16.12 4.07
N VAL A 144 12.99 -17.27 4.72
CA VAL A 144 11.86 -18.17 4.46
C VAL A 144 10.95 -18.22 5.68
N PRO A 145 9.62 -18.30 5.49
CA PRO A 145 8.69 -18.27 6.61
C PRO A 145 8.77 -19.60 7.38
N ARG A 146 9.05 -19.54 8.69
CA ARG A 146 9.30 -20.73 9.54
C ARG A 146 8.34 -20.81 10.72
N TYR A 147 8.05 -22.04 11.16
CA TYR A 147 7.25 -22.29 12.35
C TYR A 147 7.99 -21.90 13.64
N LYS A 148 9.29 -22.21 13.70
CA LYS A 148 10.15 -21.88 14.84
C LYS A 148 10.87 -20.57 14.57
N GLY A 149 10.55 -19.55 15.38
CA GLY A 149 11.32 -18.39 15.88
C GLY A 149 12.57 -17.82 15.20
N PHE A 150 12.92 -18.11 13.95
CA PHE A 150 14.12 -17.53 13.36
C PHE A 150 13.88 -16.06 13.02
N THR A 151 14.73 -15.21 13.58
CA THR A 151 14.80 -13.81 13.24
C THR A 151 15.81 -13.59 12.13
N HIS A 152 15.55 -12.56 11.34
CA HIS A 152 16.53 -12.01 10.41
C HIS A 152 16.64 -10.51 10.66
N HIS A 153 17.84 -9.97 10.44
CA HIS A 153 18.06 -8.54 10.60
C HIS A 153 17.24 -7.77 9.55
N LYS A 154 16.70 -6.62 9.95
CA LYS A 154 15.85 -5.75 9.12
C LYS A 154 16.49 -5.40 7.76
N SER A 155 17.80 -5.22 7.73
CA SER A 155 18.53 -4.92 6.49
C SER A 155 18.43 -6.04 5.45
N THR A 156 18.36 -7.31 5.87
CA THR A 156 18.22 -8.45 4.96
C THR A 156 16.84 -8.46 4.28
N TYR A 157 15.77 -8.08 5.00
CA TYR A 157 14.45 -7.90 4.39
C TYR A 157 14.48 -6.82 3.31
N ARG A 158 15.08 -5.67 3.62
CA ARG A 158 15.23 -4.55 2.67
C ARG A 158 16.04 -4.96 1.44
N GLN A 159 17.11 -5.71 1.62
CA GLN A 159 17.92 -6.22 0.51
C GLN A 159 17.11 -7.10 -0.44
N GLY A 160 16.31 -8.04 0.08
CA GLY A 160 15.47 -8.90 -0.75
C GLY A 160 14.43 -8.11 -1.54
N ILE A 161 13.79 -7.14 -0.89
CA ILE A 161 12.78 -6.28 -1.53
C ILE A 161 13.41 -5.37 -2.58
N MET A 162 14.55 -4.73 -2.26
CA MET A 162 15.30 -3.87 -3.19
C MET A 162 15.68 -4.61 -4.48
N LYS A 163 16.01 -5.90 -4.42
CA LYS A 163 16.34 -6.69 -5.63
C LYS A 163 15.20 -6.77 -6.64
N ILE A 164 13.95 -6.72 -6.19
CA ILE A 164 12.78 -6.82 -7.07
C ILE A 164 12.15 -5.47 -7.39
N THR A 165 12.26 -4.48 -6.49
CA THR A 165 11.69 -3.15 -6.70
C THR A 165 12.68 -2.17 -7.33
N GLY A 166 14.00 -2.39 -7.16
CA GLY A 166 15.02 -1.39 -7.47
C GLY A 166 15.17 -0.29 -6.41
N HIS A 167 14.37 -0.32 -5.34
CA HIS A 167 14.27 0.75 -4.35
C HIS A 167 14.59 0.24 -2.95
N ASN A 168 15.45 0.96 -2.24
CA ASN A 168 15.99 0.53 -0.94
C ASN A 168 15.10 0.96 0.23
N ASN A 169 14.16 1.85 -0.02
CA ASN A 169 13.36 2.48 1.01
C ASN A 169 12.00 1.80 1.15
N THR A 170 11.95 0.76 1.98
CA THR A 170 10.72 0.01 2.31
C THR A 170 10.36 0.14 3.80
N ILE A 171 9.07 0.31 4.09
CA ILE A 171 8.55 0.41 5.45
C ILE A 171 8.11 -0.99 5.92
N LEU A 172 8.63 -1.43 7.06
CA LEU A 172 8.29 -2.72 7.65
C LEU A 172 7.46 -2.51 8.92
N LYS A 173 6.26 -3.10 8.95
CA LYS A 173 5.42 -3.11 10.15
C LYS A 173 5.45 -4.46 10.81
N CYS A 174 5.57 -4.45 12.12
CA CYS A 174 5.56 -5.63 12.94
C CYS A 174 4.47 -5.56 14.01
N TYR A 175 3.94 -6.73 14.34
CA TYR A 175 3.25 -6.96 15.60
C TYR A 175 4.29 -7.34 16.68
N SER A 176 4.35 -6.54 17.75
CA SER A 176 5.18 -6.85 18.91
C SER A 176 4.46 -7.85 19.79
N SER A 177 4.98 -9.07 19.88
CA SER A 177 4.46 -10.15 20.73
C SER A 177 5.51 -10.57 21.75
N LYS A 178 5.15 -11.49 22.65
CA LYS A 178 6.11 -12.15 23.55
C LYS A 178 7.23 -12.90 22.82
N ARG A 179 7.03 -13.25 21.55
CA ARG A 179 8.04 -13.92 20.70
C ARG A 179 9.03 -12.96 20.06
N GLY A 180 8.75 -11.65 20.07
CA GLY A 180 9.53 -10.62 19.39
C GLY A 180 8.69 -9.84 18.36
N HIS A 181 9.35 -9.23 17.38
CA HIS A 181 8.72 -8.45 16.32
C HIS A 181 8.33 -9.34 15.14
N LEU A 182 7.06 -9.66 15.00
CA LEU A 182 6.54 -10.47 13.89
C LEU A 182 6.21 -9.58 12.71
N LEU A 183 6.79 -9.84 11.54
CA LEU A 183 6.45 -9.11 10.32
C LEU A 183 4.94 -9.23 10.05
N SER A 184 4.25 -8.10 10.00
CA SER A 184 2.80 -8.05 9.76
C SER A 184 2.48 -7.33 8.45
N GLU A 185 3.23 -6.30 8.07
CA GLU A 185 3.03 -5.61 6.79
C GLU A 185 4.35 -5.13 6.18
N VAL A 186 4.33 -4.99 4.86
CA VAL A 186 5.36 -4.36 4.04
C VAL A 186 4.68 -3.27 3.22
N MET A 187 5.21 -2.05 3.27
CA MET A 187 4.66 -0.91 2.50
C MET A 187 5.70 -0.42 1.50
N LEU A 188 5.31 -0.37 0.23
CA LEU A 188 6.15 0.05 -0.89
C LEU A 188 5.59 1.33 -1.48
N CYS A 189 6.44 2.33 -1.70
CA CYS A 189 6.02 3.55 -2.38
C CYS A 189 5.89 3.31 -3.89
N ALA A 190 4.82 3.84 -4.46
CA ALA A 190 4.55 3.85 -5.89
C ALA A 190 4.30 5.29 -6.34
N ASP A 191 4.66 5.59 -7.59
CA ASP A 191 4.53 6.93 -8.18
C ASP A 191 3.08 7.48 -8.15
N ALA A 192 2.92 8.76 -8.49
CA ALA A 192 1.62 9.44 -8.54
C ALA A 192 0.59 8.75 -9.45
N ASP A 193 1.06 7.92 -10.39
CA ASP A 193 0.24 7.13 -11.29
C ASP A 193 0.02 5.69 -10.80
N ALA A 194 0.56 5.27 -9.64
CA ALA A 194 0.51 3.90 -9.16
C ALA A 194 0.94 2.87 -10.23
N ARG A 195 1.99 3.17 -11.01
CA ARG A 195 2.49 2.31 -12.09
C ARG A 195 3.88 1.74 -11.79
N ASN A 196 4.74 2.55 -11.17
CA ASN A 196 6.10 2.16 -10.85
C ASN A 196 6.36 2.32 -9.36
N PHE A 197 7.26 1.49 -8.83
CA PHE A 197 7.80 1.72 -7.50
C PHE A 197 8.74 2.92 -7.50
N ILE A 198 8.84 3.58 -6.35
CA ILE A 198 9.77 4.67 -6.08
C ILE A 198 10.35 4.49 -4.67
N ASP A 199 11.41 5.22 -4.35
CA ASP A 199 11.91 5.26 -2.98
C ASP A 199 10.93 6.03 -2.08
N CYS A 200 10.61 5.44 -0.93
CA CYS A 200 9.91 6.16 0.13
C CYS A 200 10.78 7.27 0.71
N ASN A 201 10.15 8.38 1.10
CA ASN A 201 10.84 9.52 1.72
C ASN A 201 11.21 9.22 3.19
N PRO A 202 12.16 9.98 3.77
CA PRO A 202 12.55 9.82 5.16
C PRO A 202 11.39 9.91 6.17
N GLU A 203 10.43 10.79 5.92
CA GLU A 203 9.27 11.03 6.78
C GLU A 203 8.37 9.79 6.91
N GLU A 204 8.23 9.01 5.85
CA GLU A 204 7.44 7.77 5.82
C GLU A 204 8.00 6.68 6.72
N PHE A 205 9.32 6.66 6.92
CA PHE A 205 9.93 5.68 7.82
C PHE A 205 9.51 5.85 9.28
N GLN A 206 8.95 7.00 9.67
CA GLN A 206 8.35 7.16 11.01
C GLN A 206 7.18 6.19 11.23
N GLN A 207 6.60 5.65 10.17
CA GLN A 207 5.57 4.62 10.27
C GLN A 207 6.18 3.26 10.67
N GLN A 208 7.45 2.99 10.44
CA GLN A 208 8.06 1.71 10.78
C GLN A 208 8.04 1.44 12.30
N ASN A 209 7.75 0.21 12.71
CA ASN A 209 7.75 -0.18 14.13
C ASN A 209 8.43 -1.53 14.43
N CYS A 210 9.00 -2.19 13.41
CA CYS A 210 9.83 -3.38 13.63
C CYS A 210 11.13 -3.03 14.36
N GLY A 211 11.56 -3.89 15.29
CA GLY A 211 12.91 -3.86 15.87
C GLY A 211 14.01 -4.24 14.89
N PRO A 212 15.28 -4.36 15.34
CA PRO A 212 16.40 -4.75 14.48
C PRO A 212 16.23 -6.15 13.90
N ASP A 213 15.70 -7.07 14.71
CA ASP A 213 15.48 -8.47 14.37
C ASP A 213 13.99 -8.76 14.21
N ILE A 214 13.63 -9.35 13.06
CA ILE A 214 12.24 -9.55 12.64
C ILE A 214 11.98 -11.03 12.40
N LEU A 215 10.88 -11.52 12.97
CA LEU A 215 10.35 -12.86 12.77
C LEU A 215 9.48 -12.92 11.50
N PHE A 216 9.85 -13.80 10.56
CA PHE A 216 9.00 -14.19 9.44
C PHE A 216 8.33 -15.53 9.74
N SER A 217 7.21 -15.46 10.45
CA SER A 217 6.57 -16.66 11.00
C SER A 217 5.58 -17.31 10.03
N LYS A 218 5.45 -18.63 10.11
CA LYS A 218 4.37 -19.42 9.53
C LYS A 218 3.70 -20.21 10.66
N GLY A 219 2.41 -19.98 10.89
CA GLY A 219 1.57 -20.77 11.79
C GLY A 219 1.48 -22.23 11.34
N LYS A 220 1.11 -23.12 12.27
CA LYS A 220 0.74 -24.50 11.92
C LYS A 220 -0.43 -24.42 10.94
N THR A 221 -0.27 -24.99 9.75
CA THR A 221 -1.43 -25.41 8.96
C THR A 221 -2.19 -26.39 9.85
N MET A 222 -3.39 -25.98 10.29
CA MET A 222 -4.34 -26.91 10.91
C MET A 222 -4.77 -27.94 9.88
#